data_AF-D9VJU4-F1
#
_entry.id   AF-D9VJU4-F1
#
_cell.length_a   1.000
_cell.length_b   1.000
_cell.length_c   1.000
_cell.angle_alpha   90.00
_cell.angle_beta   90.00
_cell.angle_gamma   90.00
#
_symmetry.space_group_name_H-M   'P 1'
#
loop_
_entity.id
_entity.type
_entity.pdbx_description
1 polymer ?
#
loop_
_entity_poly.entity_id
_entity_poly.type
_entity_poly.pdbx_seq_one_letter_code
_entity_poly.pdbx_strand_id
1 'polypeptide(L)'
;MARRPLPRILSSGSASLTRGRDLARTAADNATDVLHPLIVIGRGLRVLASAGRRRWAQTPKDKRGPALFLGAACVLVVAIVPYGPLGALFGVMAAAAWHGRDRSPAGSGPGDAEAERLRSLYEALVPYFSAPEDPSPLFSHGGAWEEAFSGYEFDGAGRVSRLRIRYPAYFTDGETASRARIEALLHAKAGRGREYLFDWD
;
A
#
# COMPACT_ATOMS: atom_id res chain seq x y z
N MET A 1 32.44 77.82 51.86
CA MET A 1 31.16 77.21 51.41
C MET A 1 31.36 76.65 50.02
N ALA A 2 31.47 75.32 49.87
CA ALA A 2 31.79 74.64 48.62
C ALA A 2 30.52 74.40 47.77
N ARG A 3 30.55 74.77 46.49
CA ARG A 3 29.49 74.46 45.51
C ARG A 3 29.91 73.27 44.64
N ARG A 4 29.16 72.16 44.71
CA ARG A 4 29.27 71.00 43.82
C ARG A 4 28.37 71.19 42.59
N PRO A 5 28.85 71.01 41.35
CA PRO A 5 27.98 70.90 40.17
C PRO A 5 27.53 69.44 39.94
N LEU A 6 26.25 69.27 39.58
CA LEU A 6 25.60 68.00 39.24
C LEU A 6 25.89 67.58 37.78
N PRO A 7 25.82 66.28 37.44
CA PRO A 7 26.29 65.74 36.17
C PRO A 7 25.28 65.93 35.03
N ARG A 8 25.81 66.17 33.82
CA ARG A 8 25.08 66.33 32.57
C ARG A 8 24.91 64.96 31.89
N ILE A 9 23.69 64.44 31.90
CA ILE A 9 23.24 63.27 31.13
C ILE A 9 21.92 63.75 30.51
N LEU A 10 21.66 63.79 29.19
CA LEU A 10 21.59 62.70 28.23
C LEU A 10 21.59 63.31 26.80
N SER A 11 22.51 62.86 25.94
CA SER A 11 22.51 63.11 24.47
C SER A 11 22.07 61.85 23.70
N SER A 12 21.09 61.11 24.22
CA SER A 12 20.62 59.84 23.65
C SER A 12 19.40 59.97 22.72
N GLY A 13 18.83 61.17 22.56
CA GLY A 13 17.61 61.38 21.78
C GLY A 13 17.77 61.39 20.25
N SER A 14 18.96 61.70 19.73
CA SER A 14 19.20 61.77 18.28
C SER A 14 19.57 60.42 17.65
N ALA A 15 20.09 59.47 18.45
CA ALA A 15 20.50 58.15 17.98
C ALA A 15 19.32 57.22 17.65
N SER A 16 18.16 57.42 18.30
CA SER A 16 16.94 56.67 18.00
C SER A 16 16.25 57.14 16.72
N LEU A 17 16.30 58.44 16.43
CA LEU A 17 15.70 59.04 15.24
C LEU A 17 16.46 58.70 13.95
N THR A 18 17.80 58.67 13.97
CA THR A 18 18.60 58.18 12.82
C THR A 18 18.38 56.70 12.57
N ARG A 19 18.36 55.88 13.64
CA ARG A 19 18.10 54.42 13.53
C ARG A 19 16.68 54.12 13.00
N GLY A 20 15.67 54.90 13.40
CA GLY A 20 14.31 54.77 12.86
C GLY A 20 14.19 55.15 11.37
N ARG A 21 14.98 56.12 10.91
CA ARG A 21 15.00 56.56 9.50
C ARG A 21 15.66 55.55 8.58
N ASP A 22 16.72 54.89 9.03
CA ASP A 22 17.40 53.84 8.27
C ASP A 22 16.55 52.56 8.19
N LEU A 23 15.83 52.20 9.26
CA LEU A 23 14.87 51.09 9.23
C LEU A 23 13.68 51.37 8.30
N ALA A 24 13.16 52.60 8.28
CA ALA A 24 12.08 52.99 7.38
C ALA A 24 12.51 52.97 5.90
N ARG A 25 13.75 53.38 5.59
CA ARG A 25 14.34 53.22 4.24
C ARG A 25 14.54 51.77 3.86
N THR A 26 15.09 50.96 4.77
CA THR A 26 15.33 49.54 4.52
C THR A 26 14.03 48.76 4.32
N ALA A 27 12.96 49.09 5.04
CA ALA A 27 11.63 48.51 4.85
C ALA A 27 10.97 48.96 3.53
N ALA A 28 11.15 50.22 3.13
CA ALA A 28 10.66 50.73 1.85
C ALA A 28 11.39 50.08 0.65
N ASP A 29 12.70 49.89 0.76
CA ASP A 29 13.51 49.23 -0.29
C ASP A 29 13.14 47.74 -0.41
N ASN A 30 12.98 47.02 0.72
CA ASN A 30 12.52 45.62 0.72
C ASN A 30 11.07 45.46 0.22
N ALA A 31 10.16 46.37 0.56
CA ALA A 31 8.77 46.33 0.09
C ALA A 31 8.68 46.56 -1.43
N THR A 32 9.57 47.40 -1.97
CA THR A 32 9.65 47.64 -3.41
C THR A 32 10.13 46.39 -4.15
N ASP A 33 11.06 45.62 -3.56
CA ASP A 33 11.59 44.38 -4.15
C ASP A 33 10.61 43.21 -4.14
N VAL A 34 9.69 43.13 -3.17
CA VAL A 34 8.64 42.10 -3.15
C VAL A 34 7.46 42.46 -4.07
N LEU A 35 7.17 43.75 -4.23
CA LEU A 35 6.10 44.23 -5.10
C LEU A 35 6.53 44.27 -6.58
N HIS A 36 7.83 44.44 -6.87
CA HIS A 36 8.31 44.51 -8.24
C HIS A 36 8.00 43.25 -9.08
N PRO A 37 8.21 42.01 -8.59
CA PRO A 37 7.79 40.80 -9.28
C PRO A 37 6.29 40.76 -9.56
N LEU A 38 5.46 41.19 -8.59
CA LEU A 38 4.00 41.20 -8.75
C LEU A 38 3.55 42.24 -9.78
N ILE A 39 4.21 43.40 -9.84
CA ILE A 39 3.94 44.44 -10.84
C ILE A 39 4.34 43.96 -12.23
N VAL A 40 5.49 43.27 -12.35
CA VAL A 40 5.96 42.68 -13.62
C VAL A 40 5.00 41.60 -14.10
N ILE A 41 4.62 40.66 -13.21
CA ILE A 41 3.63 39.61 -13.50
C ILE A 41 2.29 40.23 -13.90
N GLY A 42 1.82 41.24 -13.16
CA GLY A 42 0.56 41.94 -13.44
C GLY A 42 0.57 42.66 -14.79
N ARG A 43 1.66 43.34 -15.17
CA ARG A 43 1.82 43.93 -16.51
C ARG A 43 1.80 42.86 -17.60
N GLY A 44 2.52 41.76 -17.40
CA GLY A 44 2.51 40.60 -18.31
C GLY A 44 1.11 40.05 -18.51
N LEU A 45 0.38 39.81 -17.41
CA LEU A 45 -1.02 39.34 -17.44
C LEU A 45 -1.93 40.30 -18.20
N ARG A 46 -1.76 41.62 -18.02
CA ARG A 46 -2.57 42.65 -18.69
C ARG A 46 -2.33 42.67 -20.20
N VAL A 47 -1.08 42.51 -20.63
CA VAL A 47 -0.73 42.40 -22.06
C VAL A 47 -1.33 41.14 -22.66
N LEU A 48 -1.17 39.99 -22.01
CA LEU A 48 -1.75 38.71 -22.44
C LEU A 48 -3.28 38.75 -22.49
N ALA A 49 -3.93 39.34 -21.48
CA ALA A 49 -5.38 39.48 -21.44
C ALA A 49 -5.90 40.41 -22.55
N SER A 50 -5.18 41.48 -22.86
CA SER A 50 -5.58 42.40 -23.94
C SER A 50 -5.39 41.77 -25.33
N ALA A 51 -4.30 41.02 -25.54
CA ALA A 51 -4.10 40.22 -26.75
C ALA A 51 -5.16 39.11 -26.90
N GLY A 52 -5.48 38.42 -25.80
CA GLY A 52 -6.54 37.42 -25.73
C GLY A 52 -7.92 38.00 -26.07
N ARG A 53 -8.27 39.16 -25.51
CA ARG A 53 -9.53 39.87 -25.84
C ARG A 53 -9.59 40.29 -27.30
N ARG A 54 -8.49 40.80 -27.88
CA ARG A 54 -8.43 41.14 -29.31
C ARG A 54 -8.64 39.91 -30.19
N ARG A 55 -7.95 38.81 -29.90
CA ARG A 55 -8.15 37.54 -30.62
C ARG A 55 -9.58 37.04 -30.48
N TRP A 56 -10.15 37.07 -29.28
CA TRP A 56 -11.51 36.66 -29.01
C TRP A 56 -12.56 37.48 -29.78
N ALA A 57 -12.35 38.80 -29.88
CA ALA A 57 -13.22 39.69 -30.65
C ALA A 57 -13.17 39.37 -32.17
N GLN A 58 -12.01 38.93 -32.66
CA GLN A 58 -11.81 38.49 -34.05
C GLN A 58 -12.31 37.06 -34.33
N THR A 59 -12.55 36.24 -33.29
CA THR A 59 -13.03 34.86 -33.45
C THR A 59 -14.50 34.82 -33.88
N PRO A 60 -14.83 34.14 -35.00
CA PRO A 60 -16.21 33.89 -35.44
C PRO A 60 -17.03 33.19 -34.35
N LYS A 61 -18.34 33.51 -34.25
CA LYS A 61 -19.21 33.00 -33.16
C LYS A 61 -19.23 31.48 -33.07
N ASP A 62 -19.15 30.79 -34.21
CA ASP A 62 -19.21 29.32 -34.29
C ASP A 62 -17.97 28.62 -33.70
N LYS A 63 -16.83 29.34 -33.60
CA LYS A 63 -15.57 28.80 -33.05
C LYS A 63 -15.34 29.16 -31.58
N ARG A 64 -16.23 29.93 -30.96
CA ARG A 64 -16.09 30.40 -29.57
C ARG A 64 -16.30 29.28 -28.56
N GLY A 65 -17.27 28.40 -28.77
CA GLY A 65 -17.56 27.26 -27.90
C GLY A 65 -16.36 26.30 -27.75
N PRO A 66 -15.83 25.74 -28.86
CA PRO A 66 -14.66 24.87 -28.82
C PRO A 66 -13.41 25.53 -28.22
N ALA A 67 -13.19 26.83 -28.47
CA ALA A 67 -12.07 27.57 -27.90
C ALA A 67 -12.17 27.75 -26.38
N LEU A 68 -13.37 28.02 -25.85
CA LEU A 68 -13.60 28.06 -24.40
C LEU A 68 -13.41 26.70 -23.76
N PHE A 69 -13.95 25.65 -24.40
CA PHE A 69 -13.79 24.28 -23.91
C PHE A 69 -12.30 23.88 -23.84
N LEU A 70 -11.53 24.17 -24.88
CA LEU A 70 -10.09 23.90 -24.89
C LEU A 70 -9.35 24.68 -23.79
N GLY A 71 -9.68 25.96 -23.61
CA GLY A 71 -9.11 26.77 -22.53
C GLY A 71 -9.44 26.19 -21.14
N ALA A 72 -10.69 25.80 -20.91
CA ALA A 72 -11.11 25.16 -19.68
C ALA A 72 -10.41 23.82 -19.45
N ALA A 73 -10.25 23.00 -20.50
CA ALA A 73 -9.52 21.74 -20.44
C ALA A 73 -8.03 21.95 -20.08
N CYS A 74 -7.36 22.94 -20.67
CA CYS A 74 -5.98 23.29 -20.32
C CYS A 74 -5.86 23.72 -18.85
N VAL A 75 -6.79 24.55 -18.36
CA VAL A 75 -6.82 24.97 -16.95
C VAL A 75 -7.02 23.75 -16.03
N LEU A 76 -7.94 22.86 -16.39
CA LEU A 76 -8.21 21.63 -15.64
C LEU A 76 -6.96 20.73 -15.57
N VAL A 77 -6.25 20.53 -16.69
CA VAL A 77 -5.01 19.75 -16.71
C VAL A 77 -3.97 20.37 -15.78
N VAL A 78 -3.72 21.67 -15.88
CA VAL A 78 -2.76 22.37 -15.00
C VAL A 78 -3.18 22.27 -13.53
N ALA A 79 -4.48 22.30 -13.24
CA ALA A 79 -5.00 22.11 -11.89
C ALA A 79 -4.78 20.67 -11.39
N ILE A 80 -4.86 19.65 -12.26
CA ILE A 80 -4.70 18.23 -11.88
C ILE A 80 -3.24 17.81 -11.72
N VAL A 81 -2.31 18.35 -12.53
CA VAL A 81 -0.87 18.03 -12.50
C VAL A 81 -0.25 17.97 -11.10
N PRO A 82 -0.45 18.95 -10.19
CA PRO A 82 0.15 18.90 -8.85
C PRO A 82 -0.37 17.74 -7.98
N TYR A 83 -1.53 17.16 -8.31
CA TYR A 83 -2.14 16.05 -7.58
C TYR A 83 -1.73 14.68 -8.13
N GLY A 84 -0.97 14.61 -9.22
CA GLY A 84 -0.48 13.35 -9.79
C GLY A 84 0.21 12.44 -8.76
N PRO A 85 1.16 12.94 -7.95
CA PRO A 85 1.82 12.14 -6.91
C PRO A 85 0.85 11.58 -5.86
N LEU A 86 -0.15 12.37 -5.42
CA LEU A 86 -1.17 11.92 -4.48
C LEU A 86 -2.06 10.85 -5.11
N GLY A 87 -2.46 11.03 -6.38
CA GLY A 87 -3.19 10.01 -7.13
C GLY A 87 -2.42 8.70 -7.26
N ALA A 88 -1.11 8.77 -7.53
CA ALA A 88 -0.24 7.59 -7.56
C ALA A 88 -0.15 6.91 -6.20
N LEU A 89 0.00 7.68 -5.11
CA LEU A 89 -0.01 7.14 -3.75
C LEU A 89 -1.32 6.42 -3.44
N PHE A 90 -2.48 7.04 -3.74
CA PHE A 90 -3.77 6.39 -3.56
C PHE A 90 -3.91 5.11 -4.39
N GLY A 91 -3.42 5.12 -5.64
CA GLY A 91 -3.39 3.94 -6.48
C GLY A 91 -2.56 2.80 -5.88
N VAL A 92 -1.35 3.10 -5.39
CA VAL A 92 -0.49 2.12 -4.72
C VAL A 92 -1.14 1.61 -3.43
N MET A 93 -1.71 2.49 -2.61
CA MET A 93 -2.41 2.12 -1.38
C MET A 93 -3.62 1.21 -1.66
N ALA A 94 -4.41 1.51 -2.70
CA ALA A 94 -5.54 0.68 -3.10
C ALA A 94 -5.08 -0.70 -3.61
N ALA A 95 -4.04 -0.74 -4.43
CA ALA A 95 -3.45 -2.00 -4.91
C ALA A 95 -2.88 -2.84 -3.76
N ALA A 96 -2.17 -2.20 -2.82
CA ALA A 96 -1.63 -2.85 -1.63
C ALA A 96 -2.75 -3.37 -0.71
N ALA A 97 -3.82 -2.61 -0.50
CA ALA A 97 -4.98 -3.04 0.26
C ALA A 97 -5.73 -4.20 -0.42
N TRP A 98 -5.79 -4.20 -1.75
CA TRP A 98 -6.37 -5.30 -2.51
C TRP A 98 -5.56 -6.58 -2.36
N HIS A 99 -4.25 -6.53 -2.64
CA HIS A 99 -3.36 -7.69 -2.49
C HIS A 99 -3.15 -8.12 -1.04
N GLY A 100 -3.27 -7.21 -0.08
CA GLY A 100 -3.16 -7.51 1.34
C GLY A 100 -4.36 -8.25 1.91
N ARG A 101 -5.55 -8.13 1.28
CA ARG A 101 -6.76 -8.84 1.71
C ARG A 101 -6.70 -10.35 1.46
N ASP A 102 -5.97 -10.79 0.44
CA ASP A 102 -5.88 -12.22 0.10
C ASP A 102 -4.87 -13.01 0.96
N ARG A 103 -4.19 -12.35 1.90
CA ARG A 103 -3.40 -13.05 2.92
C ARG A 103 -4.26 -13.27 4.15
N SER A 104 -4.94 -14.42 4.20
CA SER A 104 -5.26 -15.03 5.48
C SER A 104 -3.96 -15.07 6.30
N PRO A 105 -3.91 -14.48 7.51
CA PRO A 105 -2.71 -14.52 8.32
C PRO A 105 -2.33 -16.00 8.49
N ALA A 106 -1.10 -16.36 8.13
CA ALA A 106 -0.58 -17.67 8.46
C ALA A 106 -0.69 -17.80 9.98
N GLY A 107 -1.62 -18.62 10.44
CA GLY A 107 -1.78 -18.90 11.86
C GLY A 107 -0.43 -19.32 12.42
N SER A 108 -0.13 -18.90 13.64
CA SER A 108 0.80 -19.65 14.50
C SER A 108 0.52 -21.14 14.27
N GLY A 109 1.57 -21.93 14.03
CA GLY A 109 1.45 -23.34 13.67
C GLY A 109 0.46 -24.11 14.55
N PRO A 110 0.03 -25.29 14.11
CA PRO A 110 -1.09 -26.00 14.68
C PRO A 110 -0.90 -26.15 16.18
N GLY A 111 -1.95 -25.90 16.96
CA GLY A 111 -1.91 -26.15 18.40
C GLY A 111 -1.64 -27.64 18.69
N ASP A 112 -1.24 -27.98 19.91
CA ASP A 112 -0.84 -29.36 20.26
C ASP A 112 -1.88 -30.42 19.86
N ALA A 113 -3.18 -30.13 20.05
CA ALA A 113 -4.27 -31.03 19.67
C ALA A 113 -4.45 -31.18 18.14
N GLU A 114 -4.16 -30.12 17.39
CA GLU A 114 -4.20 -30.11 15.92
C GLU A 114 -3.01 -30.88 15.35
N ALA A 115 -1.81 -30.68 15.91
CA ALA A 115 -0.61 -31.42 15.56
C ALA A 115 -0.78 -32.93 15.84
N GLU A 116 -1.38 -33.31 16.98
CA GLU A 116 -1.68 -34.72 17.28
C GLU A 116 -2.64 -35.33 16.25
N ARG A 117 -3.64 -34.57 15.81
CA ARG A 117 -4.58 -35.01 14.79
C ARG A 117 -3.89 -35.22 13.44
N LEU A 118 -3.00 -34.31 13.04
CA LEU A 118 -2.19 -34.48 11.81
C LEU A 118 -1.29 -35.70 11.93
N ARG A 119 -0.63 -35.90 13.08
CA ARG A 119 0.19 -37.08 13.33
C ARG A 119 -0.61 -38.38 13.24
N SER A 120 -1.81 -38.43 13.84
CA SER A 120 -2.70 -39.59 13.75
C SER A 120 -3.16 -39.88 12.31
N LEU A 121 -3.39 -38.83 11.52
CA LEU A 121 -3.74 -38.95 10.10
C LEU A 121 -2.56 -39.48 9.28
N TYR A 122 -1.37 -38.92 9.50
CA TYR A 122 -0.13 -39.36 8.85
C TYR A 122 0.13 -40.84 9.11
N GLU A 123 0.05 -41.26 10.37
CA GLU A 123 0.26 -42.65 10.80
C GLU A 123 -0.73 -43.62 10.11
N ALA A 124 -1.97 -43.17 9.88
CA ALA A 124 -2.97 -43.96 9.18
C ALA A 124 -2.69 -44.11 7.67
N LEU A 125 -1.93 -43.19 7.08
CA LEU A 125 -1.54 -43.21 5.65
C LEU A 125 -0.29 -44.06 5.39
N VAL A 126 0.57 -44.27 6.40
CA VAL A 126 1.80 -45.06 6.28
C VAL A 126 1.59 -46.43 5.61
N PRO A 127 0.57 -47.24 5.97
CA PRO A 127 0.36 -48.54 5.34
C PRO A 127 0.08 -48.51 3.84
N TYR A 128 -0.33 -47.35 3.29
CA TYR A 128 -0.71 -47.21 1.89
C TYR A 128 0.37 -46.51 1.06
N PHE A 129 1.14 -45.61 1.68
CA PHE A 129 2.17 -44.83 1.00
C PHE A 129 3.60 -45.28 1.34
N SER A 130 3.80 -46.25 2.23
CA SER A 130 5.14 -46.77 2.50
C SER A 130 5.46 -47.97 1.61
N ALA A 131 6.65 -47.98 1.02
CA ALA A 131 7.18 -49.11 0.27
C ALA A 131 8.46 -49.63 0.96
N PRO A 132 8.60 -50.95 1.22
CA PRO A 132 9.77 -51.51 1.91
C PRO A 132 11.07 -51.41 1.10
N GLU A 133 10.96 -51.17 -0.21
CA GLU A 133 12.07 -51.01 -1.15
C GLU A 133 12.69 -49.60 -1.09
N ASP A 134 12.02 -48.64 -0.46
CA ASP A 134 12.46 -47.24 -0.37
C ASP A 134 13.36 -47.05 0.87
N PRO A 135 14.64 -46.65 0.70
CA PRO A 135 15.55 -46.43 1.82
C PRO A 135 15.21 -45.18 2.65
N SER A 136 14.41 -44.23 2.12
CA SER A 136 13.98 -43.04 2.85
C SER A 136 12.53 -42.68 2.50
N PRO A 137 11.54 -43.48 2.95
CA PRO A 137 10.16 -43.26 2.57
C PRO A 137 9.60 -42.01 3.24
N LEU A 138 8.90 -41.19 2.45
CA LEU A 138 8.17 -40.00 2.93
C LEU A 138 7.16 -40.35 4.03
N PHE A 139 6.61 -41.57 3.97
CA PHE A 139 5.72 -42.13 4.98
C PHE A 139 6.41 -43.29 5.70
N SER A 140 6.71 -43.09 6.98
CA SER A 140 7.24 -44.10 7.89
C SER A 140 6.59 -43.97 9.26
N HIS A 141 6.44 -45.09 9.97
CA HIS A 141 5.90 -45.09 11.32
C HIS A 141 6.79 -44.25 12.24
N GLY A 142 6.22 -43.27 12.93
CA GLY A 142 6.97 -42.31 13.75
C GLY A 142 7.77 -41.25 12.96
N GLY A 143 7.54 -41.15 11.66
CA GLY A 143 8.11 -40.10 10.81
C GLY A 143 7.49 -38.72 11.07
N ALA A 144 8.11 -37.69 10.47
CA ALA A 144 7.65 -36.31 10.55
C ALA A 144 6.51 -36.06 9.55
N TRP A 145 5.33 -35.68 10.04
CA TRP A 145 4.16 -35.39 9.21
C TRP A 145 4.33 -34.08 8.44
N GLU A 146 5.20 -33.19 8.90
CA GLU A 146 5.47 -31.86 8.35
C GLU A 146 6.02 -31.91 6.92
N GLU A 147 6.78 -32.95 6.57
CA GLU A 147 7.33 -33.12 5.22
C GLU A 147 6.30 -33.66 4.23
N ALA A 148 5.35 -34.46 4.72
CA ALA A 148 4.29 -35.07 3.93
C ALA A 148 3.11 -34.12 3.69
N PHE A 149 2.77 -33.26 4.64
CA PHE A 149 1.67 -32.32 4.53
C PHE A 149 2.15 -30.92 4.15
N SER A 150 2.04 -30.58 2.87
CA SER A 150 2.50 -29.30 2.31
C SER A 150 1.55 -28.12 2.58
N GLY A 151 0.37 -28.39 3.11
CA GLY A 151 -0.57 -27.35 3.56
C GLY A 151 -1.74 -27.95 4.34
N TYR A 152 -2.15 -27.26 5.40
CA TYR A 152 -3.30 -27.66 6.21
C TYR A 152 -4.00 -26.41 6.76
N GLU A 153 -5.32 -26.49 6.90
CA GLU A 153 -6.13 -25.48 7.56
C GLU A 153 -7.10 -26.18 8.51
N PHE A 154 -7.41 -25.51 9.62
CA PHE A 154 -8.38 -25.98 10.61
C PHE A 154 -9.61 -25.05 10.64
N ASP A 155 -10.77 -25.63 10.94
CA ASP A 155 -11.98 -24.87 11.23
C ASP A 155 -11.95 -24.30 12.66
N GLY A 156 -12.91 -23.43 13.00
CA GLY A 156 -13.02 -22.85 14.34
C GLY A 156 -13.30 -23.86 15.47
N ALA A 157 -13.42 -25.15 15.16
CA ALA A 157 -13.58 -26.24 16.11
C ALA A 157 -12.34 -27.18 16.14
N GLY A 158 -11.23 -26.81 15.50
CA GLY A 158 -9.97 -27.57 15.50
C GLY A 158 -10.00 -28.84 14.63
N ARG A 159 -10.88 -28.91 13.63
CA ARG A 159 -10.91 -30.00 12.64
C ARG A 159 -10.29 -29.56 11.33
N VAL A 160 -9.69 -30.49 10.60
CA VAL A 160 -9.06 -30.21 9.30
C VAL A 160 -10.11 -29.76 8.28
N SER A 161 -10.04 -28.53 7.80
CA SER A 161 -10.92 -27.98 6.75
C SER A 161 -10.30 -28.10 5.36
N ARG A 162 -8.97 -28.01 5.28
CA ARG A 162 -8.18 -28.19 4.06
C ARG A 162 -6.91 -28.98 4.37
N LEU A 163 -6.54 -29.90 3.49
CA LEU A 163 -5.31 -30.68 3.63
C LEU A 163 -4.70 -30.93 2.25
N ARG A 164 -3.41 -30.66 2.11
CA ARG A 164 -2.61 -30.99 0.93
C ARG A 164 -1.57 -32.03 1.32
N ILE A 165 -1.68 -33.21 0.72
CA ILE A 165 -0.82 -34.35 0.97
C ILE A 165 0.12 -34.50 -0.22
N ARG A 166 1.43 -34.62 0.03
CA ARG A 166 2.39 -35.08 -0.97
C ARG A 166 2.41 -36.60 -0.89
N TYR A 167 2.11 -37.27 -1.99
CA TYR A 167 2.21 -38.73 -2.08
C TYR A 167 3.47 -39.13 -2.86
N PRO A 168 4.04 -40.32 -2.60
CA PRO A 168 5.22 -40.80 -3.31
C PRO A 168 4.91 -41.13 -4.77
N ALA A 169 5.93 -41.00 -5.63
CA ALA A 169 5.79 -41.25 -7.08
C ALA A 169 5.42 -42.70 -7.44
N TYR A 170 5.64 -43.66 -6.53
CA TYR A 170 5.28 -45.06 -6.72
C TYR A 170 3.82 -45.38 -6.35
N PHE A 171 3.08 -44.43 -5.77
CA PHE A 171 1.67 -44.63 -5.50
C PHE A 171 0.87 -44.64 -6.81
N THR A 172 0.04 -45.66 -7.01
CA THR A 172 -0.77 -45.83 -8.22
C THR A 172 -2.01 -44.95 -8.20
N ASP A 173 -1.81 -43.64 -8.33
CA ASP A 173 -2.92 -42.69 -8.43
C ASP A 173 -3.78 -42.93 -9.68
N GLY A 174 -3.24 -43.45 -10.78
CA GLY A 174 -4.02 -43.80 -11.97
C GLY A 174 -5.12 -44.85 -11.73
N GLU A 175 -5.06 -45.59 -10.62
CA GLU A 175 -6.05 -46.61 -10.26
C GLU A 175 -7.16 -46.04 -9.37
N THR A 176 -8.40 -46.05 -9.87
CA THR A 176 -9.57 -45.54 -9.12
C THR A 176 -9.76 -46.25 -7.79
N ALA A 177 -9.43 -47.55 -7.70
CA ALA A 177 -9.53 -48.31 -6.46
C ALA A 177 -8.52 -47.84 -5.40
N SER A 178 -7.31 -47.43 -5.82
CA SER A 178 -6.27 -46.93 -4.93
C SER A 178 -6.62 -45.55 -4.40
N ARG A 179 -7.12 -44.64 -5.25
CA ARG A 179 -7.67 -43.34 -4.83
C ARG A 179 -8.83 -43.49 -3.86
N ALA A 180 -9.81 -44.33 -4.19
CA ALA A 180 -11.01 -44.53 -3.36
C ALA A 180 -10.70 -45.03 -1.94
N ARG A 181 -9.64 -45.84 -1.75
CA ARG A 181 -9.20 -46.30 -0.43
C ARG A 181 -8.67 -45.14 0.42
N ILE A 182 -7.85 -44.27 -0.17
CA ILE A 182 -7.31 -43.08 0.51
C ILE A 182 -8.44 -42.11 0.85
N GLU A 183 -9.33 -41.84 -0.10
CA GLU A 183 -10.48 -40.95 0.12
C GLU A 183 -11.39 -41.47 1.24
N ALA A 184 -11.69 -42.77 1.25
CA ALA A 184 -12.48 -43.40 2.32
C ALA A 184 -11.79 -43.32 3.69
N LEU A 185 -10.47 -43.54 3.74
CA LEU A 185 -9.68 -43.40 4.96
C LEU A 185 -9.71 -41.96 5.49
N LEU A 186 -9.48 -40.98 4.62
CA LEU A 186 -9.48 -39.56 4.96
C LEU A 186 -10.87 -39.11 5.42
N HIS A 187 -11.93 -39.56 4.75
CA HIS A 187 -13.30 -39.35 5.19
C HIS A 187 -13.56 -39.89 6.60
N ALA A 188 -13.09 -41.09 6.90
CA ALA A 188 -13.25 -41.70 8.22
C ALA A 188 -12.48 -40.95 9.31
N LYS A 189 -11.26 -40.48 9.02
CA LYS A 189 -10.39 -39.81 9.99
C LYS A 189 -10.67 -38.31 10.16
N ALA A 190 -11.18 -37.63 9.13
CA ALA A 190 -11.55 -36.23 9.19
C ALA A 190 -12.93 -35.99 9.85
N GLY A 191 -13.77 -37.02 9.97
CA GLY A 191 -15.03 -36.97 10.73
C GLY A 191 -16.23 -36.37 9.98
N ARG A 192 -16.10 -36.09 8.69
CA ARG A 192 -17.15 -35.55 7.80
C ARG A 192 -17.15 -36.28 6.46
N GLY A 193 -17.51 -37.56 6.51
CA GLY A 193 -17.30 -38.51 5.41
C GLY A 193 -17.98 -38.23 4.06
N ARG A 194 -18.65 -37.09 3.89
CA ARG A 194 -19.26 -36.65 2.61
C ARG A 194 -19.10 -35.16 2.30
N GLU A 195 -18.38 -34.41 3.13
CA GLU A 195 -18.29 -32.95 2.97
C GLU A 195 -16.99 -32.48 2.33
N TYR A 196 -16.03 -33.38 2.15
CA TYR A 196 -14.75 -33.06 1.51
C TYR A 196 -14.81 -33.39 0.03
N LEU A 197 -14.31 -32.46 -0.77
CA LEU A 197 -13.96 -32.69 -2.16
C LEU A 197 -12.49 -33.09 -2.22
N PHE A 198 -12.20 -34.20 -2.88
CA PHE A 198 -10.83 -34.61 -3.17
C PHE A 198 -10.45 -34.19 -4.59
N ASP A 199 -9.27 -33.62 -4.71
CA ASP A 199 -8.66 -33.25 -5.98
C ASP A 199 -7.27 -33.90 -6.04
N TRP A 200 -6.92 -34.44 -7.19
CA TRP A 200 -5.69 -35.17 -7.43
C TRP A 200 -4.96 -34.52 -8.61
N ASP A 201 -3.73 -34.04 -8.35
CA ASP A 201 -2.85 -33.41 -9.35
C ASP A 201 -2.13 -34.46 -10.23
#